data_AF-A0A662BMP1-F1
#
_entry.id   AF-A0A662BMP1-F1
#
_cell.length_a   1.000
_cell.length_b   1.000
_cell.length_c   1.000
_cell.angle_alpha   90.00
_cell.angle_beta   90.00
_cell.angle_gamma   90.00
#
_symmetry.space_group_name_H-M   'P 1'
#
loop_
_entity.id
_entity.type
_entity.pdbx_description
1 polymer ?
#
loop_
_entity_poly.entity_id
_entity_poly.type
_entity_poly.pdbx_seq_one_letter_code
_entity_poly.pdbx_strand_id
1 'polypeptide(L)'
;MGNKGINTDVTHWSLGPEYITDGINFRVFANGIQSYGGYEEWSTSPEPFNPGYLIHPLTQTGDYWLVAGRHSVRSFDGGNWTDISSTSGYPGLSVDDELKWNGCLLGDIVIINNIQAEPEFWGPINPQTALKPLPFDPESSWSEKGYSFHTIRSHQNFLFALNLVEDGLELTNSYRWSHPADENGLPFTWDATDPSSLAGKAQLGGDSGAIIDGLSLRDSFVIYAESGIDILDFTGDEFVFRRRELSSTVGFISSNSIVEAKGIHFFIAMVILCVMMDKTSGQYYTIDYKEPLQPV
;
A
#
# COMPACT_ATOMS: atom_id res chain seq x y z
N MET A 1 24.39 -29.49 16.99
CA MET A 1 23.60 -29.29 15.76
C MET A 1 23.24 -27.81 15.64
N GLY A 2 23.32 -27.22 14.46
CA GLY A 2 22.84 -25.86 14.20
C GLY A 2 23.86 -24.71 14.38
N ASN A 3 25.15 -25.01 14.57
CA ASN A 3 26.17 -23.96 14.75
C ASN A 3 26.53 -23.23 13.44
N LYS A 4 26.23 -23.85 12.29
CA LYS A 4 26.53 -23.29 10.95
C LYS A 4 25.27 -23.01 10.11
N GLY A 5 24.09 -23.00 10.73
CA GLY A 5 22.82 -22.66 10.07
C GLY A 5 22.27 -23.77 9.16
N ILE A 6 21.34 -23.36 8.28
CA ILE A 6 20.72 -24.22 7.26
C ILE A 6 21.54 -24.15 5.97
N ASN A 7 21.85 -25.31 5.38
CA ASN A 7 22.52 -25.40 4.08
C ASN A 7 21.75 -26.40 3.21
N THR A 8 21.07 -25.87 2.19
CA THR A 8 20.29 -26.64 1.22
C THR A 8 21.03 -26.84 -0.11
N ASP A 9 22.16 -26.16 -0.32
CA ASP A 9 22.92 -26.19 -1.57
C ASP A 9 23.72 -27.48 -1.73
N VAL A 10 24.15 -28.05 -0.60
CA VAL A 10 24.96 -29.27 -0.56
C VAL A 10 24.08 -30.47 -0.19
N THR A 11 24.29 -31.60 -0.86
CA THR A 11 23.53 -32.82 -0.61
C THR A 11 23.71 -33.30 0.84
N HIS A 12 22.61 -33.72 1.46
CA HIS A 12 22.51 -34.07 2.88
C HIS A 12 23.56 -35.06 3.42
N TRP A 13 24.10 -35.98 2.61
CA TRP A 13 25.13 -36.93 3.05
C TRP A 13 26.56 -36.35 3.04
N SER A 14 26.78 -35.19 2.42
CA SER A 14 28.08 -34.52 2.35
C SER A 14 28.22 -33.36 3.33
N LEU A 15 27.17 -33.08 4.10
CA LEU A 15 27.14 -32.06 5.14
C LEU A 15 27.68 -32.59 6.47
N GLY A 16 28.50 -31.78 7.13
CA GLY A 16 28.96 -32.05 8.49
C GLY A 16 27.79 -32.04 9.50
N PRO A 17 27.91 -32.75 10.65
CA PRO A 17 26.84 -32.87 11.65
C PRO A 17 26.46 -31.53 12.32
N GLU A 18 27.23 -30.47 12.08
CA GLU A 18 26.93 -29.12 12.55
C GLU A 18 25.90 -28.33 11.73
N TYR A 19 25.57 -28.78 10.50
CA TYR A 19 24.61 -28.13 9.61
C TYR A 19 23.18 -28.68 9.79
N ILE A 20 22.20 -27.84 9.49
CA ILE A 20 20.79 -28.23 9.34
C ILE A 20 20.53 -28.45 7.86
N THR A 21 20.00 -29.63 7.52
CA THR A 21 19.78 -30.04 6.12
C THR A 21 18.45 -29.55 5.56
N ASP A 22 17.44 -29.42 6.42
CA ASP A 22 16.12 -28.91 6.08
C ASP A 22 15.40 -28.48 7.37
N GLY A 23 14.40 -27.61 7.24
CA GLY A 23 13.55 -27.21 8.34
C GLY A 23 12.20 -26.73 7.83
N ILE A 24 11.14 -27.20 8.47
CA ILE A 24 9.76 -26.82 8.18
C ILE A 24 9.16 -26.23 9.45
N ASN A 25 8.40 -25.13 9.32
CA ASN A 25 7.71 -24.46 10.43
C ASN A 25 8.61 -24.19 11.63
N PHE A 26 9.80 -23.64 11.39
CA PHE A 26 10.69 -23.18 12.44
C PHE A 26 10.88 -21.67 12.34
N ARG A 27 11.10 -21.01 13.47
CA ARG A 27 11.58 -19.62 13.49
C ARG A 27 12.86 -19.52 14.30
N VAL A 28 13.71 -18.61 13.90
CA VAL A 28 14.92 -18.23 14.66
C VAL A 28 14.56 -17.04 15.52
N PHE A 29 14.70 -17.17 16.83
CA PHE A 29 14.42 -16.10 17.79
C PHE A 29 15.37 -16.22 18.98
N ALA A 30 15.91 -15.09 19.43
CA ALA A 30 16.82 -15.05 20.57
C ALA A 30 17.98 -16.08 20.47
N ASN A 31 18.61 -16.18 19.29
CA ASN A 31 19.68 -17.14 18.99
C ASN A 31 19.31 -18.63 19.20
N GLY A 32 18.02 -18.94 19.29
CA GLY A 32 17.50 -20.30 19.32
C GLY A 32 16.63 -20.60 18.11
N ILE A 33 16.58 -21.88 17.74
CA ILE A 33 15.58 -22.41 16.81
C ILE A 33 14.43 -22.91 17.66
N GLN A 34 13.23 -22.40 17.40
CA GLN A 34 12.00 -22.88 18.03
C GLN A 34 11.00 -23.30 16.95
N SER A 35 10.21 -24.31 17.25
CA SER A 35 9.05 -24.66 16.43
C SER A 35 8.10 -23.47 16.38
N TYR A 36 7.68 -23.12 15.18
CA TYR A 36 6.60 -22.20 14.95
C TYR A 36 5.38 -23.01 14.51
N GLY A 37 4.17 -22.52 14.79
CA GLY A 37 2.95 -23.16 14.29
C GLY A 37 2.99 -23.28 12.77
N GLY A 38 2.40 -24.34 12.23
CA GLY A 38 2.08 -24.38 10.80
C GLY A 38 0.99 -23.37 10.44
N TYR A 39 0.65 -23.29 9.16
CA TYR A 39 -0.57 -22.63 8.73
C TYR A 39 -1.71 -23.64 8.78
N GLU A 40 -2.85 -23.22 9.31
CA GLU A 40 -4.12 -23.93 9.18
C GLU A 40 -5.02 -23.06 8.31
N GLU A 41 -5.83 -23.68 7.46
CA GLU A 41 -6.87 -22.95 6.73
C GLU A 41 -7.89 -22.43 7.74
N TRP A 42 -7.96 -21.11 7.90
CA TRP A 42 -8.90 -20.50 8.84
C TRP A 42 -10.34 -20.58 8.32
N SER A 43 -10.55 -20.26 7.04
CA SER A 43 -11.87 -20.36 6.41
C SER A 43 -11.73 -20.38 4.90
N THR A 44 -12.63 -21.11 4.24
CA THR A 44 -12.87 -21.00 2.80
C THR A 44 -13.99 -19.99 2.54
N SER A 45 -13.89 -19.20 1.47
CA SER A 45 -15.01 -18.37 1.01
C SER A 45 -16.17 -19.25 0.54
N PRO A 46 -17.44 -18.87 0.81
CA PRO A 46 -18.60 -19.63 0.37
C PRO A 46 -18.76 -19.66 -1.16
N GLU A 47 -18.21 -18.68 -1.89
CA GLU A 47 -18.23 -18.64 -3.35
C GLU A 47 -16.88 -18.16 -3.93
N PRO A 48 -16.50 -18.60 -5.14
CA PRO A 48 -15.29 -18.13 -5.80
C PRO A 48 -15.49 -16.70 -6.34
N PHE A 49 -14.78 -15.73 -5.75
CA PHE A 49 -14.81 -14.32 -6.18
C PHE A 49 -13.44 -13.79 -6.64
N ASN A 50 -12.43 -14.65 -6.73
CA ASN A 50 -11.04 -14.34 -7.10
C ASN A 50 -10.45 -13.19 -6.27
N PRO A 51 -10.10 -13.42 -5.00
CA PRO A 51 -9.51 -12.39 -4.13
C PRO A 51 -8.12 -12.00 -4.62
N GLY A 52 -7.83 -10.70 -4.62
CA GLY A 52 -6.51 -10.17 -4.98
C GLY A 52 -5.96 -9.14 -3.98
N TYR A 53 -6.79 -8.62 -3.08
CA TYR A 53 -6.37 -7.67 -2.06
C TYR A 53 -7.05 -7.92 -0.72
N LEU A 54 -6.30 -7.68 0.36
CA LEU A 54 -6.71 -7.91 1.73
C LEU A 54 -6.30 -6.72 2.59
N ILE A 55 -7.23 -6.21 3.39
CA ILE A 55 -6.94 -5.20 4.39
C ILE A 55 -7.68 -5.51 5.69
N HIS A 56 -7.02 -5.29 6.82
CA HIS A 56 -7.58 -5.49 8.15
C HIS A 56 -7.83 -4.14 8.82
N PRO A 57 -9.05 -3.58 8.76
CA PRO A 57 -9.41 -2.47 9.63
C PRO A 57 -9.39 -2.88 11.10
N LEU A 58 -8.71 -2.08 11.93
CA LEU A 58 -8.85 -2.16 13.37
C LEU A 58 -10.12 -1.39 13.75
N THR A 59 -11.12 -2.07 14.32
CA THR A 59 -12.34 -1.39 14.80
C THR A 59 -12.59 -1.70 16.26
N GLN A 60 -13.27 -0.79 16.95
CA GLN A 60 -13.66 -1.01 18.36
C GLN A 60 -14.85 -1.98 18.51
N THR A 61 -15.55 -2.30 17.41
CA THR A 61 -16.82 -3.06 17.42
C THR A 61 -16.64 -4.53 17.01
N GLY A 62 -15.51 -4.86 16.38
CA GLY A 62 -15.15 -6.22 15.95
C GLY A 62 -13.91 -6.23 15.05
N ASP A 63 -13.29 -7.41 14.91
CA ASP A 63 -12.18 -7.62 13.98
C ASP A 63 -12.75 -8.02 12.62
N TYR A 64 -12.49 -7.22 11.60
CA TYR A 64 -12.96 -7.48 10.24
C TYR A 64 -11.80 -7.55 9.27
N TRP A 65 -11.87 -8.49 8.35
CA TRP A 65 -11.00 -8.58 7.18
C TRP A 65 -11.81 -8.20 5.96
N LEU A 66 -11.37 -7.17 5.24
CA LEU A 66 -11.95 -6.79 3.97
C LEU A 66 -11.13 -7.43 2.85
N VAL A 67 -11.79 -8.26 2.05
CA VAL A 67 -11.18 -8.99 0.94
C VAL A 67 -11.81 -8.51 -0.35
N ALA A 68 -11.01 -7.84 -1.18
CA ALA A 68 -11.44 -7.39 -2.49
C ALA A 68 -11.03 -8.42 -3.56
N GLY A 69 -11.99 -8.78 -4.41
CA GLY A 69 -11.75 -9.65 -5.55
C GLY A 69 -12.34 -9.10 -6.83
N ARG A 70 -12.45 -9.95 -7.85
CA ARG A 70 -12.94 -9.58 -9.17
C ARG A 70 -14.45 -9.44 -9.23
N HIS A 71 -15.17 -10.32 -8.55
CA HIS A 71 -16.64 -10.38 -8.67
C HIS A 71 -17.38 -9.71 -7.51
N SER A 72 -16.78 -9.71 -6.31
CA SER A 72 -17.36 -9.10 -5.12
C SER A 72 -16.23 -8.66 -4.17
N VAL A 73 -16.59 -7.76 -3.26
CA VAL A 73 -15.77 -7.40 -2.11
C VAL A 73 -16.52 -7.88 -0.87
N ARG A 74 -15.83 -8.64 -0.02
CA ARG A 74 -16.45 -9.31 1.12
C ARG A 74 -15.76 -8.92 2.42
N SER A 75 -16.54 -8.82 3.49
CA SER A 75 -16.03 -8.72 4.85
C SER A 75 -16.07 -10.09 5.53
N PHE A 76 -15.05 -10.37 6.32
CA PHE A 76 -14.93 -11.60 7.12
C PHE A 76 -14.68 -11.23 8.58
N ASP A 77 -15.52 -11.71 9.50
CA ASP A 77 -15.51 -11.38 10.93
C ASP A 77 -14.75 -12.42 11.79
N GLY A 78 -14.04 -13.36 11.15
CA GLY A 78 -13.39 -14.49 11.82
C GLY A 78 -14.20 -15.80 11.79
N GLY A 79 -15.47 -15.77 11.34
CA GLY A 79 -16.27 -16.98 11.13
C GLY A 79 -17.26 -16.91 9.96
N ASN A 80 -17.86 -15.74 9.70
CA ASN A 80 -18.84 -15.51 8.66
C ASN A 80 -18.29 -14.58 7.57
N TRP A 81 -18.67 -14.88 6.33
CA TRP A 81 -18.43 -14.03 5.17
C TRP A 81 -19.70 -13.25 4.84
N THR A 82 -19.57 -11.93 4.73
CA THR A 82 -20.67 -11.05 4.31
C THR A 82 -20.28 -10.30 3.04
N ASP A 83 -21.15 -10.33 2.04
CA ASP A 83 -20.96 -9.54 0.83
C ASP A 83 -21.29 -8.08 1.09
N ILE A 84 -20.32 -7.21 0.81
CA ILE A 84 -20.39 -5.76 1.01
C ILE A 84 -20.09 -5.01 -0.28
N SER A 85 -20.13 -5.70 -1.44
CA SER A 85 -19.94 -5.08 -2.76
C SER A 85 -20.86 -3.88 -2.94
N SER A 86 -20.39 -2.87 -3.66
CA SER A 86 -21.24 -1.74 -4.06
C SER A 86 -22.45 -2.20 -4.89
N THR A 87 -23.51 -1.40 -4.87
CA THR A 87 -24.74 -1.69 -5.63
C THR A 87 -24.48 -1.77 -7.14
N SER A 88 -23.50 -1.01 -7.65
CA SER A 88 -23.05 -1.05 -9.05
C SER A 88 -22.29 -2.33 -9.39
N GLY A 89 -21.69 -2.99 -8.39
CA GLY A 89 -20.82 -4.15 -8.56
C GLY A 89 -19.57 -3.81 -9.39
N TYR A 90 -18.90 -4.85 -9.91
CA TYR A 90 -17.61 -4.69 -10.59
C TYR A 90 -17.59 -5.26 -12.02
N PRO A 91 -18.44 -4.76 -12.94
CA PRO A 91 -18.54 -5.31 -14.30
C PRO A 91 -17.28 -5.05 -15.16
N GLY A 92 -16.45 -4.07 -14.79
CA GLY A 92 -15.24 -3.69 -15.53
C GLY A 92 -13.99 -4.50 -15.22
N LEU A 93 -14.02 -5.34 -14.16
CA LEU A 93 -12.84 -6.11 -13.75
C LEU A 93 -12.68 -7.37 -14.60
N SER A 94 -11.57 -7.43 -15.34
CA SER A 94 -11.17 -8.58 -16.15
C SER A 94 -10.18 -9.48 -15.42
N VAL A 95 -9.61 -10.46 -16.13
CA VAL A 95 -8.61 -11.37 -15.56
C VAL A 95 -7.37 -10.58 -15.15
N ASP A 96 -6.84 -10.86 -13.96
CA ASP A 96 -5.67 -10.22 -13.33
C ASP A 96 -5.92 -8.78 -12.82
N ASP A 97 -7.08 -8.17 -13.07
CA ASP A 97 -7.42 -6.86 -12.51
C ASP A 97 -7.65 -6.93 -10.99
N GLU A 98 -7.90 -8.10 -10.42
CA GLU A 98 -7.96 -8.28 -8.96
C GLU A 98 -6.62 -7.98 -8.27
N LEU A 99 -5.49 -8.08 -8.97
CA LEU A 99 -4.17 -7.81 -8.42
C LEU A 99 -3.86 -6.31 -8.34
N LYS A 100 -4.66 -5.47 -9.00
CA LYS A 100 -4.49 -4.02 -9.06
C LYS A 100 -5.20 -3.29 -7.92
N TRP A 101 -5.98 -4.02 -7.12
CA TRP A 101 -6.61 -3.46 -5.93
C TRP A 101 -5.57 -2.92 -4.95
N ASN A 102 -5.85 -1.75 -4.42
CA ASN A 102 -5.08 -1.12 -3.36
C ASN A 102 -6.03 -0.38 -2.42
N GLY A 103 -5.55 -0.04 -1.24
CA GLY A 103 -6.36 0.67 -0.27
C GLY A 103 -5.54 1.23 0.87
N CYS A 104 -6.22 1.99 1.72
CA CYS A 104 -5.66 2.55 2.95
C CYS A 104 -6.75 2.72 4.00
N LEU A 105 -6.31 2.97 5.24
CA LEU A 105 -7.19 3.32 6.35
C LEU A 105 -7.09 4.82 6.61
N LEU A 106 -8.22 5.49 6.72
CA LEU A 106 -8.33 6.86 7.19
C LEU A 106 -9.17 6.88 8.46
N GLY A 107 -8.50 6.83 9.62
CA GLY A 107 -9.17 6.54 10.88
C GLY A 107 -9.90 5.20 10.82
N ASP A 108 -11.20 5.21 11.09
CA ASP A 108 -12.09 4.03 11.06
C ASP A 108 -12.81 3.85 9.70
N ILE A 109 -12.30 4.46 8.62
CA ILE A 109 -12.86 4.31 7.27
C ILE A 109 -11.84 3.56 6.40
N VAL A 110 -12.29 2.45 5.80
CA VAL A 110 -11.50 1.73 4.80
C VAL A 110 -11.76 2.35 3.44
N ILE A 111 -10.70 2.64 2.70
CA ILE A 111 -10.81 3.11 1.32
C ILE A 111 -10.08 2.12 0.43
N ILE A 112 -10.75 1.69 -0.63
CA ILE A 112 -10.23 0.79 -1.64
C ILE A 112 -10.34 1.43 -3.01
N ASN A 113 -9.42 1.07 -3.89
CA ASN A 113 -9.36 1.57 -5.24
C ASN A 113 -8.90 0.48 -6.20
N ASN A 114 -9.46 0.51 -7.40
CA ASN A 114 -8.99 -0.20 -8.57
C ASN A 114 -9.17 0.72 -9.76
N ILE A 115 -8.17 0.82 -10.65
CA ILE A 115 -8.23 1.69 -11.82
C ILE A 115 -9.41 1.37 -12.78
N GLN A 116 -9.84 0.10 -12.85
CA GLN A 116 -10.97 -0.31 -13.69
C GLN A 116 -12.33 -0.17 -13.00
N ALA A 117 -12.35 0.17 -11.71
CA ALA A 117 -13.55 0.42 -10.93
C ALA A 117 -13.54 1.86 -10.40
N GLU A 118 -14.63 2.27 -9.77
CA GLU A 118 -14.62 3.53 -9.03
C GLU A 118 -13.95 3.35 -7.66
N PRO A 119 -13.23 4.35 -7.14
CA PRO A 119 -12.72 4.30 -5.78
C PRO A 119 -13.91 4.27 -4.81
N GLU A 120 -13.83 3.39 -3.81
CA GLU A 120 -14.92 3.12 -2.88
C GLU A 120 -14.42 3.23 -1.44
N PHE A 121 -15.33 3.57 -0.53
CA PHE A 121 -15.07 3.57 0.90
C PHE A 121 -16.09 2.75 1.65
N TRP A 122 -15.65 2.20 2.78
CA TRP A 122 -16.47 1.48 3.74
C TRP A 122 -16.43 2.22 5.07
N GLY A 123 -17.54 2.90 5.38
CA GLY A 123 -17.70 3.68 6.60
C GLY A 123 -19.18 4.00 6.89
N PRO A 124 -19.68 3.83 8.13
CA PRO A 124 -19.04 3.13 9.25
C PRO A 124 -18.86 1.63 8.97
N ILE A 125 -17.78 1.04 9.51
CA ILE A 125 -17.43 -0.37 9.29
C ILE A 125 -18.45 -1.29 9.95
N ASN A 126 -19.31 -1.88 9.13
CA ASN A 126 -20.38 -2.77 9.56
C ASN A 126 -20.69 -3.75 8.40
N PRO A 127 -20.80 -5.06 8.63
CA PRO A 127 -21.10 -6.01 7.56
C PRO A 127 -22.45 -5.74 6.85
N GLN A 128 -23.35 -4.99 7.48
CA GLN A 128 -24.65 -4.61 6.92
C GLN A 128 -24.58 -3.35 6.05
N THR A 129 -23.44 -2.65 6.02
CA THR A 129 -23.23 -1.49 5.14
C THR A 129 -22.41 -1.92 3.93
N ALA A 130 -22.98 -1.72 2.74
CA ALA A 130 -22.28 -1.91 1.49
C ALA A 130 -21.27 -0.77 1.24
N LEU A 131 -20.27 -1.05 0.40
CA LEU A 131 -19.33 -0.06 -0.12
C LEU A 131 -20.06 1.04 -0.88
N LYS A 132 -19.56 2.26 -0.73
CA LYS A 132 -20.08 3.46 -1.40
C LYS A 132 -18.97 4.10 -2.23
N PRO A 133 -19.30 4.72 -3.38
CA PRO A 133 -18.32 5.45 -4.17
C PRO A 133 -17.75 6.61 -3.37
N LEU A 134 -16.44 6.82 -3.48
CA LEU A 134 -15.74 7.92 -2.84
C LEU A 134 -16.19 9.25 -3.47
N PRO A 135 -16.69 10.21 -2.68
CA PRO A 135 -17.01 11.54 -3.19
C PRO A 135 -15.73 12.28 -3.58
N PHE A 136 -15.76 12.95 -4.74
CA PHE A 136 -14.72 13.88 -5.16
C PHE A 136 -15.00 15.28 -4.58
N ASP A 137 -16.25 15.69 -4.66
CA ASP A 137 -16.80 16.91 -4.07
C ASP A 137 -18.18 16.58 -3.45
N PRO A 138 -18.86 17.53 -2.79
CA PRO A 138 -20.16 17.26 -2.16
C PRO A 138 -21.27 16.85 -3.13
N GLU A 139 -21.09 17.07 -4.44
CA GLU A 139 -22.11 16.90 -5.46
C GLU A 139 -21.77 15.80 -6.48
N SER A 140 -20.53 15.29 -6.49
CA SER A 140 -20.03 14.38 -7.53
C SER A 140 -19.03 13.36 -6.99
N SER A 141 -19.10 12.14 -7.51
CA SER A 141 -18.07 11.10 -7.32
C SER A 141 -16.88 11.30 -8.27
N TRP A 142 -15.80 10.54 -8.03
CA TRP A 142 -14.65 10.48 -8.94
C TRP A 142 -15.05 10.02 -10.36
N SER A 143 -15.90 9.00 -10.44
CA SER A 143 -16.38 8.44 -11.71
C SER A 143 -17.24 9.44 -12.50
N GLU A 144 -18.07 10.23 -11.82
CA GLU A 144 -18.89 11.28 -12.44
C GLU A 144 -18.06 12.45 -13.00
N LYS A 145 -16.90 12.74 -12.41
CA LYS A 145 -15.92 13.70 -12.96
C LYS A 145 -15.07 13.12 -14.09
N GLY A 146 -15.14 11.82 -14.36
CA GLY A 146 -14.24 11.16 -15.32
C GLY A 146 -12.80 11.03 -14.81
N TYR A 147 -12.61 11.03 -13.48
CA TYR A 147 -11.30 10.96 -12.84
C TYR A 147 -11.10 9.59 -12.19
N SER A 148 -9.91 9.04 -12.33
CA SER A 148 -9.46 7.82 -11.65
C SER A 148 -7.98 7.92 -11.32
N PHE A 149 -7.45 6.96 -10.58
CA PHE A 149 -6.05 6.94 -10.18
C PHE A 149 -5.60 5.51 -9.93
N HIS A 150 -4.29 5.27 -10.02
CA HIS A 150 -3.74 3.93 -9.81
C HIS A 150 -3.70 3.57 -8.32
N THR A 151 -3.17 4.45 -7.47
CA THR A 151 -2.88 4.09 -6.07
C THR A 151 -3.40 5.13 -5.09
N ILE A 152 -4.01 4.68 -3.99
CA ILE A 152 -4.42 5.52 -2.85
C ILE A 152 -3.64 5.23 -1.59
N ARG A 153 -3.27 6.31 -0.89
CA ARG A 153 -2.58 6.26 0.41
C ARG A 153 -3.13 7.33 1.34
N SER A 154 -3.10 7.04 2.64
CA SER A 154 -3.37 8.02 3.69
C SER A 154 -2.06 8.49 4.31
N HIS A 155 -2.00 9.77 4.63
CA HIS A 155 -0.91 10.37 5.39
C HIS A 155 -1.47 11.41 6.36
N GLN A 156 -1.33 11.15 7.65
CA GLN A 156 -2.01 11.93 8.69
C GLN A 156 -3.53 11.98 8.42
N ASN A 157 -4.09 13.17 8.23
CA ASN A 157 -5.51 13.36 7.92
C ASN A 157 -5.78 13.57 6.42
N PHE A 158 -4.75 13.42 5.57
CA PHE A 158 -4.87 13.64 4.12
C PHE A 158 -4.94 12.30 3.39
N LEU A 159 -5.69 12.29 2.28
CA LEU A 159 -5.63 11.24 1.29
C LEU A 159 -4.81 11.71 0.09
N PHE A 160 -4.02 10.79 -0.44
CA PHE A 160 -3.18 10.97 -1.61
C PHE A 160 -3.63 10.01 -2.70
N ALA A 161 -4.00 10.57 -3.85
CA ALA A 161 -4.24 9.85 -5.09
C ALA A 161 -2.99 10.00 -5.98
N LEU A 162 -2.40 8.87 -6.36
CA LEU A 162 -1.15 8.80 -7.11
C LEU A 162 -1.40 8.25 -8.51
N ASN A 163 -0.66 8.78 -9.50
CA ASN A 163 -0.72 8.36 -10.90
C ASN A 163 -2.16 8.46 -11.43
N LEU A 164 -2.54 9.72 -11.68
CA LEU A 164 -3.90 10.14 -11.99
C LEU A 164 -4.24 9.86 -13.46
N VAL A 165 -5.51 9.60 -13.70
CA VAL A 165 -6.12 9.56 -15.05
C VAL A 165 -7.32 10.50 -15.03
N GLU A 166 -7.21 11.62 -15.72
CA GLU A 166 -8.26 12.65 -15.74
C GLU A 166 -8.79 12.80 -17.17
N ASP A 167 -10.10 12.62 -17.37
CA ASP A 167 -10.76 12.74 -18.68
C ASP A 167 -10.12 11.85 -19.78
N GLY A 168 -9.61 10.69 -19.38
CA GLY A 168 -8.90 9.75 -20.27
C GLY A 168 -7.45 10.11 -20.59
N LEU A 169 -6.91 11.17 -19.98
CA LEU A 169 -5.49 11.52 -20.07
C LEU A 169 -4.72 10.91 -18.90
N GLU A 170 -3.76 10.04 -19.24
CA GLU A 170 -2.83 9.45 -18.29
C GLU A 170 -1.81 10.49 -17.80
N LEU A 171 -1.95 10.93 -16.55
CA LEU A 171 -1.07 11.88 -15.87
C LEU A 171 -0.18 11.11 -14.88
N THR A 172 0.68 10.24 -15.43
CA THR A 172 1.39 9.20 -14.68
C THR A 172 2.34 9.71 -13.61
N ASN A 173 2.87 10.92 -13.78
CA ASN A 173 3.79 11.58 -12.84
C ASN A 173 3.10 12.65 -11.96
N SER A 174 1.76 12.69 -11.98
CA SER A 174 0.95 13.61 -11.20
C SER A 174 0.36 12.93 -9.98
N TYR A 175 0.21 13.71 -8.92
CA TYR A 175 -0.45 13.30 -7.68
C TYR A 175 -1.39 14.41 -7.19
N ARG A 176 -2.43 14.00 -6.48
CA ARG A 176 -3.43 14.88 -5.88
C ARG A 176 -3.57 14.54 -4.41
N TRP A 177 -3.77 15.56 -3.58
CA TRP A 177 -4.11 15.39 -2.18
C TRP A 177 -5.48 16.02 -1.88
N SER A 178 -6.19 15.41 -0.94
CA SER A 178 -7.51 15.86 -0.50
C SER A 178 -7.44 17.06 0.46
N HIS A 179 -8.59 17.63 0.80
CA HIS A 179 -8.72 18.39 2.05
C HIS A 179 -8.39 17.48 3.25
N PRO A 180 -7.85 17.99 4.38
CA PRO A 180 -7.76 17.17 5.59
C PRO A 180 -9.16 16.66 5.98
N ALA A 181 -9.28 15.37 6.25
CA ALA A 181 -10.52 14.80 6.74
C ALA A 181 -10.79 15.23 8.18
N ASP A 182 -12.06 15.44 8.48
CA ASP A 182 -12.54 15.58 9.86
C ASP A 182 -12.41 14.25 10.60
N GLU A 183 -12.50 14.30 11.93
CA GLU A 183 -12.48 13.10 12.77
C GLU A 183 -13.60 12.13 12.35
N ASN A 184 -13.22 10.92 11.93
CA ASN A 184 -14.13 9.89 11.41
C ASN A 184 -14.97 10.35 10.20
N GLY A 185 -14.47 11.34 9.46
CA GLY A 185 -15.07 11.88 8.25
C GLY A 185 -14.30 11.52 6.99
N LEU A 186 -14.95 11.74 5.86
CA LEU A 186 -14.26 11.82 4.57
C LEU A 186 -13.82 13.27 4.32
N PRO A 187 -12.78 13.49 3.51
CA PRO A 187 -12.47 14.81 3.00
C PRO A 187 -13.68 15.44 2.31
N PHE A 188 -13.91 16.73 2.58
CA PHE A 188 -15.02 17.46 1.96
C PHE A 188 -14.85 17.63 0.45
N THR A 189 -13.61 17.84 -0.02
CA THR A 189 -13.33 18.03 -1.45
C THR A 189 -11.91 17.63 -1.81
N TRP A 190 -11.74 17.25 -3.07
CA TRP A 190 -10.48 17.04 -3.76
C TRP A 190 -10.18 18.12 -4.79
N ASP A 191 -11.09 19.08 -4.98
CA ASP A 191 -10.96 20.15 -5.95
C ASP A 191 -9.90 21.17 -5.52
N ALA A 192 -8.91 21.39 -6.40
CA ALA A 192 -7.83 22.35 -6.21
C ALA A 192 -8.26 23.80 -6.53
N THR A 193 -9.43 23.99 -7.14
CA THR A 193 -9.96 25.32 -7.49
C THR A 193 -10.78 25.95 -6.37
N ASP A 194 -11.14 25.17 -5.35
CA ASP A 194 -11.89 25.65 -4.18
C ASP A 194 -10.96 26.41 -3.22
N PRO A 195 -11.12 27.74 -3.05
CA PRO A 195 -10.26 28.54 -2.18
C PRO A 195 -10.48 28.27 -0.69
N SER A 196 -11.56 27.56 -0.32
CA SER A 196 -11.81 27.15 1.07
C SER A 196 -11.10 25.84 1.42
N SER A 197 -10.49 25.19 0.44
CA SER A 197 -9.83 23.89 0.60
C SER A 197 -8.31 23.99 0.60
N LEU A 198 -7.68 23.04 1.28
CA LEU A 198 -6.24 22.75 1.18
C LEU A 198 -5.95 21.65 0.15
N ALA A 199 -6.97 21.17 -0.57
CA ALA A 199 -6.79 20.19 -1.64
C ALA A 199 -5.95 20.79 -2.78
N GLY A 200 -5.17 19.93 -3.44
CA GLY A 200 -4.29 20.39 -4.50
C GLY A 200 -3.79 19.27 -5.39
N LYS A 201 -3.23 19.67 -6.52
CA LYS A 201 -2.63 18.79 -7.50
C LYS A 201 -1.23 19.29 -7.83
N ALA A 202 -0.28 18.37 -7.90
CA ALA A 202 1.07 18.68 -8.32
C ALA A 202 1.65 17.54 -9.16
N GLN A 203 2.79 17.82 -9.78
CA GLN A 203 3.51 16.89 -10.63
C GLN A 203 4.94 16.76 -10.11
N LEU A 204 5.50 15.55 -10.14
CA LEU A 204 6.90 15.34 -9.76
C LEU A 204 7.84 16.07 -10.73
N GLY A 205 7.52 16.06 -12.03
CA GLY A 205 8.39 16.64 -13.06
C GLY A 205 9.74 15.90 -13.16
N GLY A 206 10.48 16.15 -14.24
CA GLY A 206 11.73 15.44 -14.52
C GLY A 206 11.53 14.04 -15.09
N ASP A 207 12.63 13.27 -15.18
CA ASP A 207 12.71 11.94 -15.80
C ASP A 207 12.43 10.78 -14.82
N SER A 208 11.68 11.04 -13.74
CA SER A 208 11.37 10.05 -12.68
C SER A 208 10.36 8.96 -13.09
N GLY A 209 9.73 9.10 -14.26
CA GLY A 209 8.76 8.14 -14.78
C GLY A 209 7.39 8.19 -14.10
N ALA A 210 6.63 7.09 -14.21
CA ALA A 210 5.32 6.96 -13.57
C ALA A 210 5.43 6.80 -12.04
N ILE A 211 4.47 7.34 -11.30
CA ILE A 211 4.35 7.08 -9.87
C ILE A 211 3.77 5.69 -9.68
N ILE A 212 4.47 4.87 -8.88
CA ILE A 212 4.07 3.49 -8.62
C ILE A 212 3.33 3.40 -7.29
N ASP A 213 3.91 3.97 -6.23
CA ASP A 213 3.34 3.91 -4.88
C ASP A 213 3.88 5.03 -3.96
N GLY A 214 3.31 5.14 -2.76
CA GLY A 214 3.78 6.01 -1.70
C GLY A 214 3.57 5.39 -0.32
N LEU A 215 4.37 5.82 0.65
CA LEU A 215 4.21 5.41 2.05
C LEU A 215 4.56 6.55 2.99
N SER A 216 3.79 6.69 4.07
CA SER A 216 4.09 7.63 5.14
C SER A 216 5.31 7.17 5.94
N LEU A 217 6.23 8.10 6.18
CA LEU A 217 7.40 7.94 7.03
C LEU A 217 7.35 9.00 8.13
N ARG A 218 6.78 8.65 9.29
CA ARG A 218 6.54 9.59 10.39
C ARG A 218 5.76 10.82 9.89
N ASP A 219 6.37 12.00 9.88
CA ASP A 219 5.72 13.26 9.48
C ASP A 219 5.79 13.53 7.96
N SER A 220 6.61 12.77 7.24
CA SER A 220 6.88 12.97 5.82
C SER A 220 6.17 11.89 5.00
N PHE A 221 5.67 12.23 3.82
CA PHE A 221 5.13 11.26 2.88
C PHE A 221 6.13 11.02 1.76
N VAL A 222 6.53 9.76 1.53
CA VAL A 222 7.52 9.41 0.52
C VAL A 222 6.82 8.82 -0.70
N ILE A 223 7.06 9.43 -1.86
CA ILE A 223 6.56 8.96 -3.16
C ILE A 223 7.68 8.19 -3.87
N TYR A 224 7.31 7.03 -4.40
CA TYR A 224 8.19 6.15 -5.15
C TYR A 224 7.70 6.05 -6.61
N ALA A 225 8.55 6.51 -7.51
CA ALA A 225 8.35 6.45 -8.95
C ALA A 225 9.24 5.38 -9.60
N GLU A 226 9.07 5.15 -10.90
CA GLU A 226 9.84 4.16 -11.67
C GLU A 226 11.35 4.38 -11.64
N SER A 227 11.81 5.62 -11.55
CA SER A 227 13.23 5.97 -11.50
C SER A 227 13.56 7.04 -10.47
N GLY A 228 12.61 7.45 -9.63
CA GLY A 228 12.81 8.52 -8.65
C GLY A 228 12.12 8.30 -7.30
N ILE A 229 12.64 8.98 -6.28
CA ILE A 229 12.09 9.03 -4.92
C ILE A 229 11.98 10.49 -4.51
N ASP A 230 10.76 10.89 -4.17
CA ASP A 230 10.43 12.24 -3.70
C ASP A 230 9.85 12.18 -2.29
N ILE A 231 10.14 13.20 -1.48
CA ILE A 231 9.62 13.36 -0.12
C ILE A 231 8.75 14.60 -0.09
N LEU A 232 7.55 14.46 0.46
CA LEU A 232 6.62 15.53 0.76
C LEU A 232 6.60 15.78 2.26
N ASP A 233 6.95 17.00 2.66
CA ASP A 233 6.87 17.47 4.03
C ASP A 233 5.71 18.46 4.15
N PHE A 234 4.83 18.28 5.14
CA PHE A 234 3.75 19.22 5.41
C PHE A 234 4.32 20.53 5.98
N THR A 235 4.17 21.64 5.26
CA THR A 235 4.69 22.95 5.63
C THR A 235 3.63 23.89 6.21
N GLY A 236 2.35 23.63 5.93
CA GLY A 236 1.24 24.49 6.38
C GLY A 236 1.28 25.90 5.81
N ASP A 237 2.08 26.12 4.75
CA ASP A 237 2.11 27.35 3.96
C ASP A 237 1.14 27.24 2.77
N GLU A 238 1.16 28.22 1.87
CA GLU A 238 0.32 28.26 0.66
C GLU A 238 0.50 27.02 -0.23
N PHE A 239 1.68 26.39 -0.21
CA PHE A 239 1.96 25.20 -1.00
C PHE A 239 1.52 23.90 -0.31
N VAL A 240 1.12 23.97 0.97
CA VAL A 240 0.66 22.87 1.85
C VAL A 240 1.72 21.78 2.09
N PHE A 241 2.22 21.19 1.01
CA PHE A 241 3.29 20.20 0.97
C PHE A 241 4.50 20.74 0.22
N ARG A 242 5.65 20.75 0.89
CA ARG A 242 6.93 21.02 0.26
C ARG A 242 7.53 19.73 -0.28
N ARG A 243 7.76 19.70 -1.58
CA ARG A 243 8.47 18.61 -2.26
C ARG A 243 9.98 18.75 -2.11
N ARG A 244 10.65 17.63 -1.88
CA ARG A 244 12.11 17.48 -1.94
C ARG A 244 12.45 16.16 -2.65
N GLU A 245 13.18 16.27 -3.75
CA GLU A 245 13.72 15.12 -4.45
C GLU A 245 14.86 14.50 -3.63
N LEU A 246 14.81 13.18 -3.43
CA LEU A 246 15.86 12.44 -2.74
C LEU A 246 16.79 11.72 -3.72
N SER A 247 16.21 11.10 -4.75
CA SER A 247 16.97 10.40 -5.80
C SER A 247 16.20 10.43 -7.11
N SER A 248 16.91 10.58 -8.22
CA SER A 248 16.42 10.45 -9.60
C SER A 248 17.02 9.24 -10.33
N THR A 249 17.66 8.32 -9.58
CA THR A 249 18.33 7.15 -10.17
C THR A 249 17.84 5.83 -9.63
N VAL A 250 17.18 5.84 -8.46
CA VAL A 250 16.68 4.64 -7.80
C VAL A 250 15.18 4.60 -7.95
N GLY A 251 14.72 3.53 -8.58
CA GLY A 251 13.32 3.28 -8.90
C GLY A 251 12.66 2.23 -8.02
N PHE A 252 11.34 2.16 -8.14
CA PHE A 252 10.50 1.19 -7.44
C PHE A 252 9.83 0.23 -8.43
N ILE A 253 9.77 -1.07 -8.08
CA ILE A 253 9.41 -2.14 -9.03
C ILE A 253 7.91 -2.42 -9.11
N SER A 254 7.19 -2.41 -7.98
CA SER A 254 5.78 -2.81 -7.93
C SER A 254 5.08 -2.27 -6.69
N SER A 255 3.82 -1.87 -6.83
CA SER A 255 2.99 -1.41 -5.71
C SER A 255 2.94 -2.42 -4.55
N ASN A 256 2.64 -1.93 -3.34
CA ASN A 256 2.58 -2.69 -2.10
C ASN A 256 3.89 -3.42 -1.70
N SER A 257 5.03 -3.04 -2.27
CA SER A 257 6.35 -3.65 -1.99
C SER A 257 7.24 -2.77 -1.11
N ILE A 258 6.61 -1.97 -0.24
CA ILE A 258 7.27 -1.07 0.72
C ILE A 258 6.76 -1.41 2.11
N VAL A 259 7.67 -1.48 3.07
CA VAL A 259 7.33 -1.62 4.49
C VAL A 259 8.13 -0.65 5.34
N GLU A 260 7.44 0.03 6.26
CA GLU A 260 8.11 0.78 7.33
C GLU A 260 8.42 -0.16 8.50
N ALA A 261 9.68 -0.24 8.89
CA ALA A 261 10.08 -0.89 10.12
C ALA A 261 11.00 0.03 10.93
N LYS A 262 10.56 0.41 12.13
CA LYS A 262 11.30 1.27 13.08
C LYS A 262 11.70 2.63 12.48
N GLY A 263 10.88 3.24 11.62
CA GLY A 263 11.19 4.53 10.99
C GLY A 263 12.22 4.44 9.87
N ILE A 264 12.34 3.27 9.24
CA ILE A 264 13.15 2.99 8.06
C ILE A 264 12.24 2.35 7.02
N HIS A 265 12.32 2.81 5.78
CA HIS A 265 11.60 2.21 4.67
C HIS A 265 12.46 1.12 4.03
N PHE A 266 11.89 -0.07 3.93
CA PHE A 266 12.44 -1.18 3.15
C PHE A 266 11.61 -1.31 1.89
N PHE A 267 12.26 -1.25 0.73
CA PHE A 267 11.58 -1.36 -0.55
C PHE A 267 12.45 -2.12 -1.55
N ILE A 268 11.79 -2.74 -2.52
CA ILE A 268 12.48 -3.49 -3.58
C ILE A 268 12.63 -2.56 -4.79
N ALA A 269 13.88 -2.29 -5.15
CA ALA A 269 14.20 -1.62 -6.40
C ALA A 269 14.41 -2.65 -7.51
N MET A 270 14.42 -2.18 -8.76
CA MET A 270 14.48 -3.03 -9.97
C MET A 270 15.66 -4.02 -9.99
N VAL A 271 16.78 -3.70 -9.32
CA VAL A 271 18.00 -4.53 -9.35
C VAL A 271 18.37 -5.10 -7.97
N ILE A 272 18.04 -4.41 -6.88
CA ILE A 272 18.57 -4.69 -5.53
C ILE A 272 17.51 -4.37 -4.46
N LEU A 273 17.57 -5.04 -3.31
CA LEU A 273 16.84 -4.63 -2.10
C LEU A 273 17.48 -3.36 -1.54
N CYS A 274 16.71 -2.27 -1.48
CA CYS A 274 17.18 -0.99 -0.98
C CYS A 274 16.60 -0.69 0.40
N VAL A 275 17.43 -0.15 1.28
CA VAL A 275 17.04 0.32 2.61
C VAL A 275 17.20 1.83 2.65
N MET A 276 16.10 2.54 2.87
CA MET A 276 16.10 3.98 3.13
C MET A 276 16.17 4.23 4.63
N MET A 277 17.37 4.59 5.11
CA MET A 277 17.58 4.92 6.52
C MET A 277 17.39 6.42 6.75
N ASP A 278 16.22 6.76 7.26
CA ASP A 278 15.87 8.02 7.92
C ASP A 278 15.78 9.30 7.06
N LYS A 279 14.85 10.17 7.48
CA LYS A 279 14.53 11.52 6.96
C LYS A 279 15.74 12.45 6.90
N THR A 280 16.71 12.26 7.81
CA THR A 280 17.76 13.25 8.10
C THR A 280 19.07 13.00 7.35
N SER A 281 19.41 11.73 7.09
CA SER A 281 20.66 11.35 6.42
C SER A 281 20.57 11.44 4.90
N GLY A 282 19.38 11.26 4.33
CA GLY A 282 19.19 11.15 2.88
C GLY A 282 20.03 10.04 2.23
N GLN A 283 20.51 9.08 3.03
CA GLN A 283 21.32 7.95 2.56
C GLN A 283 20.43 6.73 2.39
N TYR A 284 20.48 6.14 1.20
CA TYR A 284 19.96 4.81 0.93
C TYR A 284 21.12 3.83 0.87
N TYR A 285 20.95 2.63 1.42
CA TYR A 285 21.91 1.54 1.34
C TYR A 285 21.33 0.43 0.46
N THR A 286 22.12 -0.03 -0.49
CA THR A 286 21.81 -1.20 -1.33
C THR A 286 22.34 -2.45 -0.63
N ILE A 287 21.47 -3.43 -0.37
CA ILE A 287 21.93 -4.74 0.10
C ILE A 287 22.17 -5.61 -1.13
N ASP A 288 23.38 -5.53 -1.67
CA ASP A 288 23.83 -6.42 -2.74
C ASP A 288 24.14 -7.80 -2.17
N TYR A 289 23.41 -8.83 -2.60
CA TYR A 289 23.68 -10.24 -2.25
C TYR A 289 25.00 -10.78 -2.82
N LYS A 290 25.85 -9.94 -3.43
CA LYS A 290 27.10 -10.36 -4.08
C LYS A 290 28.34 -10.27 -3.20
N GLU A 291 28.32 -9.57 -2.07
CA GLU A 291 29.47 -9.57 -1.15
C GLU A 291 29.06 -9.62 0.32
N PRO A 292 29.71 -10.46 1.15
CA PRO A 292 29.48 -10.47 2.58
C PRO A 292 29.99 -9.16 3.19
N LEU A 293 29.09 -8.46 3.90
CA LEU A 293 29.35 -7.25 4.67
C LEU A 293 30.70 -7.34 5.41
N GLN A 294 31.70 -6.62 4.91
CA GLN A 294 32.93 -6.38 5.67
C GLN A 294 32.70 -5.15 6.56
N PRO A 295 32.96 -5.25 7.87
CA PRO A 295 32.90 -4.10 8.75
C PRO A 295 34.08 -3.15 8.46
N VAL A 296 33.80 -1.86 8.27
CA VAL A 296 34.78 -0.77 8.41
C VAL A 296 34.26 0.17 9.48
#